data_AF-A0A2R7NPI3-F1
#
_entry.id   AF-A0A2R7NPI3-F1
#
_cell.length_a   1.000
_cell.length_b   1.000
_cell.length_c   1.000
_cell.angle_alpha   90.00
_cell.angle_beta   90.00
_cell.angle_gamma   90.00
#
_symmetry.space_group_name_H-M   'P 1'
#
loop_
_entity.id
_entity.type
_entity.pdbx_description
1 polymer ?
#
loop_
_entity_poly.entity_id
_entity_poly.type
_entity_poly.pdbx_seq_one_letter_code
_entity_poly.pdbx_strand_id
1 'polypeptide(L)'
;MPPEVDARYTYYQLKWLKPEAEAIATGTTFKELSGAATATLPFKLAPAAEQTRIANQLDTLLTRIQSCNDRFDTIPALVKRFRQAVLDAAVSGSLTHPWKTARNAADWSTTTVSSICQKHRVITYGVVKLGEEVPNGTPCLRTSNVRWLRFELDGMKRIAPTLSAEYSRTILRGGEVLVNVRGTLGGVAVAGHEMLGWNISREVAVLPVEQSIVDPRFAAYWVASDASQKWLAGMEKGITYVGINIEDLRNLPIRLPSLPEQAEIVRRVEALFTLADRIEARATVARTQAQRLTPLVLAKAFRGELALQDPADAPASVLLERIASQRTAPIAKKQSKTTRQVRASRAPKEAVAVTKSRQDEDVKGKPYLADHLRRLGSPTTAEALFKASELPIADFYKQLAWEVAQGHIADGGTTLEAHHAVG
;
A
#
# COMPACT_ATOMS: atom_id res chain seq x y z
N MET A 1 -33.22 5.98 -18.42
CA MET A 1 -33.98 6.08 -17.16
C MET A 1 -35.17 6.99 -17.40
N PRO A 2 -36.39 6.63 -16.95
CA PRO A 2 -37.53 7.56 -16.98
C PRO A 2 -37.17 8.85 -16.22
N PRO A 3 -37.62 10.03 -16.68
CA PRO A 3 -37.28 11.30 -16.03
C PRO A 3 -37.80 11.42 -14.59
N GLU A 4 -38.77 10.59 -14.21
CA GLU A 4 -39.36 10.58 -12.87
C GLU A 4 -38.62 9.71 -11.84
N VAL A 5 -37.55 9.02 -12.26
CA VAL A 5 -36.72 8.19 -11.37
C VAL A 5 -35.38 8.87 -11.13
N ASP A 6 -35.10 9.24 -9.87
CA ASP A 6 -33.84 9.88 -9.47
C ASP A 6 -32.67 8.90 -9.71
N ALA A 7 -31.69 9.34 -10.49
CA ALA A 7 -30.54 8.52 -10.87
C ALA A 7 -29.66 8.13 -9.67
N ARG A 8 -29.54 8.99 -8.64
CA ARG A 8 -28.81 8.70 -7.39
C ARG A 8 -29.57 7.69 -6.55
N TYR A 9 -30.91 7.82 -6.47
CA TYR A 9 -31.75 6.83 -5.82
C TYR A 9 -31.55 5.43 -6.44
N THR A 10 -31.59 5.34 -7.77
CA THR A 10 -31.31 4.09 -8.50
C THR A 10 -29.89 3.58 -8.24
N TYR A 11 -28.88 4.46 -8.29
CA TYR A 11 -27.50 4.09 -7.99
C TYR A 11 -27.38 3.45 -6.59
N TYR A 12 -27.97 4.06 -5.57
CA TYR A 12 -27.92 3.52 -4.21
C TYR A 12 -28.70 2.22 -4.06
N GLN A 13 -29.82 2.07 -4.77
CA GLN A 13 -30.60 0.85 -4.73
C GLN A 13 -29.86 -0.31 -5.37
N LEU A 14 -29.20 -0.08 -6.51
CA LEU A 14 -28.32 -1.07 -7.13
C LEU A 14 -27.14 -1.44 -6.23
N LYS A 15 -26.58 -0.46 -5.51
CA LYS A 15 -25.52 -0.71 -4.52
C LYS A 15 -26.01 -1.57 -3.35
N TRP A 16 -27.26 -1.39 -2.93
CA TRP A 16 -27.89 -2.21 -1.90
C TRP A 16 -28.20 -3.64 -2.39
N LEU A 17 -28.65 -3.78 -3.64
CA LEU A 17 -28.96 -5.08 -4.28
C LEU A 17 -27.72 -5.87 -4.71
N LYS A 18 -26.51 -5.30 -4.59
CA LYS A 18 -25.26 -5.94 -4.99
C LYS A 18 -25.10 -7.39 -4.48
N PRO A 19 -25.39 -7.73 -3.21
CA PRO A 19 -25.26 -9.11 -2.74
C PRO A 19 -26.24 -10.08 -3.43
N GLU A 20 -27.47 -9.63 -3.70
CA GLU A 20 -28.47 -10.43 -4.44
C GLU A 20 -28.06 -10.61 -5.91
N ALA A 21 -27.56 -9.54 -6.52
CA ALA A 21 -27.01 -9.58 -7.89
C ALA A 21 -25.82 -10.54 -8.00
N GLU A 22 -24.91 -10.55 -7.03
CA GLU A 22 -23.76 -11.45 -6.98
C GLU A 22 -24.14 -12.92 -6.75
N ALA A 23 -25.31 -13.19 -6.17
CA ALA A 23 -25.82 -14.53 -5.91
C ALA A 23 -26.43 -15.19 -7.17
N ILE A 24 -27.05 -14.39 -8.04
CA ILE A 24 -27.64 -14.85 -9.31
C ILE A 24 -26.68 -14.70 -10.51
N ALA A 25 -25.51 -14.08 -10.30
CA ALA A 25 -24.47 -13.96 -11.31
C ALA A 25 -23.81 -15.31 -11.60
N THR A 26 -23.49 -15.54 -12.87
CA THR A 26 -22.87 -16.78 -13.36
C THR A 26 -21.36 -16.62 -13.53
N GLY A 27 -20.59 -17.70 -13.37
CA GLY A 27 -19.14 -17.72 -13.57
C GLY A 27 -18.34 -17.73 -12.26
N THR A 28 -17.22 -18.47 -12.25
CA THR A 28 -16.37 -18.68 -11.06
C THR A 28 -15.17 -17.73 -11.01
N THR A 29 -14.57 -17.40 -12.16
CA THR A 29 -13.40 -16.51 -12.26
C THR A 29 -13.82 -15.04 -12.48
N PHE A 30 -14.87 -14.84 -13.27
CA PHE A 30 -15.53 -13.54 -13.46
C PHE A 30 -17.02 -13.75 -13.30
N LYS A 31 -17.62 -13.07 -12.32
CA LYS A 31 -19.07 -13.08 -12.14
C LYS A 31 -19.69 -12.15 -13.18
N GLU A 32 -20.49 -12.73 -14.07
CA GLU A 32 -21.25 -12.01 -15.08
C GLU A 32 -22.74 -12.00 -14.70
N LEU A 33 -23.38 -10.84 -14.83
CA LEU A 33 -24.81 -10.68 -14.64
C LEU A 33 -25.45 -10.37 -16.00
N SER A 34 -26.27 -11.29 -16.51
CA SER A 34 -26.96 -11.09 -17.79
C SER A 34 -28.06 -10.03 -17.68
N GLY A 35 -28.44 -9.42 -18.81
CA GLY A 35 -29.56 -8.46 -18.83
C GLY A 35 -30.89 -9.07 -18.37
N ALA A 36 -31.12 -10.35 -18.68
CA ALA A 36 -32.29 -11.09 -18.23
C ALA A 36 -32.28 -11.31 -16.70
N ALA A 37 -31.13 -11.69 -16.13
CA ALA A 37 -30.97 -11.83 -14.67
C ALA A 37 -31.04 -10.47 -13.95
N THR A 38 -30.55 -9.40 -14.57
CA THR A 38 -30.68 -8.05 -14.02
C THR A 38 -32.14 -7.62 -13.93
N ALA A 39 -32.96 -7.99 -14.91
CA ALA A 39 -34.38 -7.63 -14.96
C ALA A 39 -35.23 -8.32 -13.88
N THR A 40 -34.74 -9.39 -13.25
CA THR A 40 -35.45 -10.09 -12.16
C THR A 40 -35.16 -9.50 -10.78
N LEU A 41 -34.18 -8.60 -10.65
CA LEU A 41 -33.85 -7.97 -9.37
C LEU A 41 -35.00 -7.08 -8.87
N PRO A 42 -35.38 -7.18 -7.58
CA PRO A 42 -36.51 -6.43 -7.04
C PRO A 42 -36.17 -4.95 -6.88
N PHE A 43 -36.71 -4.11 -7.77
CA PHE A 43 -36.58 -2.65 -7.69
C PHE A 43 -37.75 -2.06 -6.87
N LYS A 44 -37.46 -1.41 -5.74
CA LYS A 44 -38.48 -0.69 -4.96
C LYS A 44 -38.58 0.74 -5.47
N LEU A 45 -39.75 1.16 -5.91
CA LEU A 45 -40.00 2.52 -6.37
C LEU A 45 -40.69 3.33 -5.26
N ALA A 46 -40.07 4.42 -4.83
CA ALA A 46 -40.66 5.42 -3.93
C ALA A 46 -41.28 6.58 -4.73
N PRO A 47 -42.18 7.40 -4.14
CA PRO A 47 -42.60 8.70 -4.68
C PRO A 47 -41.41 9.57 -5.10
N ALA A 48 -41.56 10.39 -6.15
CA ALA A 48 -40.45 11.18 -6.70
C ALA A 48 -39.78 12.12 -5.67
N ALA A 49 -40.59 12.79 -4.83
CA ALA A 49 -40.10 13.62 -3.74
C ALA A 49 -39.34 12.80 -2.69
N GLU A 50 -39.85 11.62 -2.32
CA GLU A 50 -39.21 10.70 -1.38
C GLU A 50 -37.89 10.15 -1.92
N GLN A 51 -37.82 9.78 -3.21
CA GLN A 51 -36.57 9.36 -3.86
C GLN A 51 -35.47 10.41 -3.68
N THR A 52 -35.82 11.69 -3.88
CA THR A 52 -34.88 12.81 -3.74
C THR A 52 -34.43 12.99 -2.29
N ARG A 53 -35.35 12.89 -1.31
CA ARG A 53 -35.00 12.96 0.13
C ARG A 53 -34.10 11.81 0.55
N ILE A 54 -34.41 10.59 0.14
CA ILE A 54 -33.58 9.39 0.40
C ILE A 54 -32.19 9.58 -0.20
N ALA A 55 -32.10 9.98 -1.47
CA ALA A 55 -30.83 10.21 -2.15
C ALA A 55 -29.97 11.26 -1.43
N ASN A 56 -30.55 12.40 -1.05
CA ASN A 56 -29.82 13.47 -0.34
C ASN A 56 -29.31 13.02 1.05
N GLN A 57 -30.11 12.26 1.79
CA GLN A 57 -29.69 11.71 3.08
C GLN A 57 -28.58 10.66 2.92
N LEU A 58 -28.70 9.79 1.91
CA LEU A 58 -27.68 8.80 1.58
C LEU A 58 -26.36 9.46 1.16
N ASP A 59 -26.42 10.48 0.30
CA ASP A 59 -25.25 11.27 -0.09
C ASP A 59 -24.54 11.82 1.16
N THR A 60 -25.29 12.43 2.07
CA THR A 60 -24.75 13.03 3.30
C THR A 60 -24.09 11.98 4.20
N LEU A 61 -24.78 10.87 4.50
CA LEU A 61 -24.29 9.85 5.41
C LEU A 61 -23.12 9.05 4.82
N LEU A 62 -23.22 8.65 3.56
CA LEU A 62 -22.19 7.87 2.88
C LEU A 62 -20.93 8.70 2.64
N THR A 63 -21.05 10.00 2.34
CA THR A 63 -19.90 10.91 2.26
C THR A 63 -19.20 10.98 3.62
N ARG A 64 -19.95 11.14 4.72
CA ARG A 64 -19.37 11.18 6.08
C ARG A 64 -18.68 9.86 6.45
N ILE A 65 -19.27 8.71 6.10
CA ILE A 65 -18.65 7.40 6.32
C ILE A 65 -17.38 7.27 5.49
N GLN A 66 -17.39 7.70 4.23
CA GLN A 66 -16.21 7.67 3.37
C GLN A 66 -15.08 8.52 3.95
N SER A 67 -15.34 9.78 4.33
CA SER A 67 -14.34 10.63 4.98
C SER A 67 -13.78 10.03 6.27
N CYS A 68 -14.58 9.26 7.00
CA CYS A 68 -14.12 8.55 8.20
C CYS A 68 -13.17 7.40 7.83
N ASN A 69 -13.50 6.61 6.80
CA ASN A 69 -12.62 5.56 6.27
C ASN A 69 -11.31 6.13 5.73
N ASP A 70 -11.36 7.23 4.98
CA ASP A 70 -10.17 7.89 4.45
C ASP A 70 -9.21 8.31 5.58
N ARG A 71 -9.75 8.80 6.71
CA ARG A 71 -8.94 9.10 7.90
C ARG A 71 -8.31 7.85 8.51
N PHE A 72 -9.04 6.74 8.58
CA PHE A 72 -8.47 5.47 9.06
C PHE A 72 -7.33 4.98 8.16
N ASP A 73 -7.40 5.21 6.84
CA ASP A 73 -6.33 4.85 5.90
C ASP A 73 -5.02 5.64 6.14
N THR A 74 -5.09 6.82 6.77
CA THR A 74 -3.89 7.60 7.12
C THR A 74 -3.17 7.13 8.40
N ILE A 75 -3.85 6.40 9.28
CA ILE A 75 -3.33 6.06 10.62
C ILE A 75 -2.05 5.22 10.56
N PRO A 76 -1.92 4.16 9.73
CA PRO A 76 -0.69 3.38 9.67
C PRO A 76 0.54 4.23 9.33
N ALA A 77 0.39 5.19 8.42
CA ALA A 77 1.48 6.10 8.05
C ALA A 77 1.84 7.06 9.21
N LEU A 78 0.84 7.57 9.95
CA LEU A 78 1.05 8.40 11.12
C LEU A 78 1.75 7.64 12.25
N VAL A 79 1.32 6.40 12.53
CA VAL A 79 1.95 5.51 13.52
C VAL A 79 3.40 5.22 13.15
N LYS A 80 3.69 4.95 11.87
CA LYS A 80 5.06 4.76 11.39
C LYS A 80 5.92 6.00 11.65
N ARG A 81 5.44 7.20 11.27
CA ARG A 81 6.14 8.46 11.51
C ARG A 81 6.35 8.75 12.99
N PHE A 82 5.36 8.45 13.82
CA PHE A 82 5.45 8.59 15.27
C PHE A 82 6.56 7.70 15.84
N ARG A 83 6.61 6.41 15.46
CA ARG A 83 7.67 5.50 15.91
C ARG A 83 9.05 6.01 15.55
N GLN A 84 9.21 6.51 14.31
CA GLN A 84 10.48 7.06 13.87
C GLN A 84 10.89 8.29 14.69
N ALA A 85 9.96 9.24 14.91
CA ALA A 85 10.22 10.42 15.73
C ALA A 85 10.58 10.07 17.18
N VAL A 86 9.97 9.01 17.74
CA VAL A 86 10.32 8.50 19.08
C VAL A 86 11.73 7.94 19.12
N LEU A 87 12.15 7.17 18.10
CA LEU A 87 13.53 6.67 18.00
C LEU A 87 14.52 7.83 17.87
N ASP A 88 14.23 8.80 17.01
CA ASP A 88 15.09 9.97 16.82
C ASP A 88 15.23 10.79 18.12
N ALA A 89 14.14 10.99 18.85
CA ALA A 89 14.16 11.64 20.17
C ALA A 89 14.89 10.81 21.24
N ALA A 90 14.84 9.48 21.13
CA ALA A 90 15.54 8.56 22.01
C ALA A 90 17.07 8.61 21.81
N VAL A 91 17.53 8.78 20.57
CA VAL A 91 18.96 8.81 20.21
C VAL A 91 19.56 10.22 20.17
N SER A 92 18.73 11.27 20.24
CA SER A 92 19.19 12.65 20.41
C SER A 92 19.38 13.05 21.88
N GLY A 93 18.79 12.29 22.81
CA GLY A 93 18.71 12.62 24.24
C GLY A 93 17.54 13.55 24.59
N SER A 94 16.74 13.98 23.61
CA SER A 94 15.55 14.82 23.85
C SER A 94 14.51 14.10 24.70
N LEU A 95 14.38 12.77 24.56
CA LEU A 95 13.39 11.98 25.30
C LEU A 95 13.65 11.93 26.81
N THR A 96 14.91 12.06 27.25
CA THR A 96 15.33 11.99 28.66
C THR A 96 15.86 13.30 29.23
N HIS A 97 15.79 14.41 28.49
CA HIS A 97 16.33 15.70 28.95
C HIS A 97 15.91 16.09 30.39
N PRO A 98 14.62 16.03 30.79
CA PRO A 98 14.24 16.33 32.18
C PRO A 98 14.84 15.37 33.21
N TRP A 99 14.96 14.08 32.86
CA TRP A 99 15.56 13.06 33.72
C TRP A 99 17.06 13.30 33.88
N LYS A 100 17.73 13.68 32.79
CA LYS A 100 19.17 13.98 32.76
C LYS A 100 19.49 15.19 33.66
N THR A 101 18.72 16.27 33.52
CA THR A 101 18.86 17.47 34.36
C THR A 101 18.62 17.17 35.84
N ALA A 102 17.57 16.42 36.17
CA ALA A 102 17.22 16.11 37.56
C ALA A 102 18.29 15.27 38.29
N ARG A 103 19.08 14.48 37.55
CA ARG A 103 20.10 13.58 38.11
C ARG A 103 21.52 14.07 37.91
N ASN A 104 21.71 15.25 37.34
CA ASN A 104 23.01 15.78 36.91
C ASN A 104 23.83 14.71 36.15
N ALA A 105 23.15 13.98 35.25
CA ALA A 105 23.76 12.87 34.55
C ALA A 105 24.77 13.38 33.50
N ALA A 106 25.87 12.65 33.37
CA ALA A 106 26.97 12.99 32.47
C ALA A 106 26.52 13.10 31.01
N ASP A 107 27.29 13.86 30.23
CA ASP A 107 27.10 13.92 28.79
C ASP A 107 27.41 12.58 28.10
N TRP A 108 26.77 12.39 26.96
CA TRP A 108 26.92 11.17 26.19
C TRP A 108 28.29 11.12 25.53
N SER A 109 28.96 9.99 25.63
CA SER A 109 30.24 9.75 24.96
C SER A 109 30.00 9.26 23.53
N THR A 110 30.83 9.70 22.59
CA THR A 110 30.77 9.20 21.20
C THR A 110 31.77 8.08 21.02
N THR A 111 31.34 6.98 20.42
CA THR A 111 32.19 5.85 20.03
C THR A 111 31.63 5.18 18.77
N THR A 112 32.07 3.96 18.46
CA THR A 112 31.59 3.18 17.31
C THR A 112 30.88 1.91 17.75
N VAL A 113 30.04 1.36 16.87
CA VAL A 113 29.36 0.08 17.11
C VAL A 113 30.34 -1.08 17.34
N SER A 114 31.53 -1.05 16.73
CA SER A 114 32.59 -2.02 17.04
C SER A 114 33.05 -1.96 18.50
N SER A 115 33.19 -0.74 19.05
CA SER A 115 33.74 -0.51 20.39
C SER A 115 32.79 -0.93 21.52
N ILE A 116 31.49 -1.06 21.24
CA ILE A 116 30.48 -1.54 22.19
C ILE A 116 30.24 -3.05 22.11
N CYS A 117 30.92 -3.75 21.20
CA CYS A 117 30.82 -5.20 21.06
C CYS A 117 31.79 -5.93 21.98
N GLN A 118 31.48 -7.20 22.26
CA GLN A 118 32.32 -8.10 23.05
C GLN A 118 33.70 -8.26 22.40
N LYS A 119 34.78 -8.10 23.18
CA LYS A 119 36.17 -8.15 22.67
C LYS A 119 36.52 -9.41 21.88
N HIS A 120 35.93 -10.55 22.23
CA HIS A 120 36.21 -11.85 21.62
C HIS A 120 35.24 -12.24 20.49
N ARG A 121 34.23 -11.42 20.20
CA ARG A 121 33.27 -11.66 19.12
C ARG A 121 33.19 -10.45 18.22
N VAL A 122 33.52 -10.64 16.94
CA VAL A 122 33.40 -9.58 15.93
C VAL A 122 32.01 -9.61 15.30
N ILE A 123 31.57 -8.45 14.82
CA ILE A 123 30.38 -8.34 13.97
C ILE A 123 30.60 -9.17 12.70
N THR A 124 29.66 -10.07 12.42
CA THR A 124 29.75 -11.05 11.33
C THR A 124 28.37 -11.37 10.77
N TYR A 125 28.32 -11.92 9.56
CA TYR A 125 27.09 -12.36 8.90
C TYR A 125 26.96 -13.87 8.90
N GLY A 126 25.74 -14.33 8.67
CA GLY A 126 25.35 -15.73 8.83
C GLY A 126 25.73 -16.69 7.71
N VAL A 127 25.04 -17.82 7.72
CA VAL A 127 25.19 -18.95 6.79
C VAL A 127 24.94 -18.49 5.35
N VAL A 128 25.90 -18.77 4.46
CA VAL A 128 25.86 -18.31 3.05
C VAL A 128 24.92 -19.13 2.18
N LYS A 129 24.92 -20.46 2.37
CA LYS A 129 24.03 -21.39 1.67
C LYS A 129 23.30 -22.22 2.72
N LEU A 130 22.00 -22.01 2.85
CA LEU A 130 21.21 -22.60 3.94
C LEU A 130 20.87 -24.08 3.75
N GLY A 131 21.23 -24.70 2.63
CA GLY A 131 20.90 -26.11 2.33
C GLY A 131 19.39 -26.36 2.22
N GLU A 132 18.99 -27.62 2.34
CA GLU A 132 17.58 -28.04 2.41
C GLU A 132 16.99 -27.81 3.81
N GLU A 133 15.66 -27.80 3.89
CA GLU A 133 14.95 -27.73 5.17
C GLU A 133 15.13 -29.04 5.94
N VAL A 134 15.63 -28.98 7.17
CA VAL A 134 15.83 -30.16 8.01
C VAL A 134 14.80 -30.16 9.16
N PRO A 135 13.86 -31.12 9.20
CA PRO A 135 12.96 -31.28 10.33
C PRO A 135 13.74 -31.43 11.63
N ASN A 136 13.34 -30.69 12.68
CA ASN A 136 14.06 -30.60 13.96
C ASN A 136 15.52 -30.12 13.87
N GLY A 137 15.92 -29.51 12.75
CA GLY A 137 17.22 -28.85 12.61
C GLY A 137 17.33 -27.55 13.40
N THR A 138 18.51 -26.93 13.32
CA THR A 138 18.81 -25.66 13.96
C THR A 138 18.00 -24.53 13.31
N PRO A 139 17.18 -23.77 14.07
CA PRO A 139 16.48 -22.62 13.52
C PRO A 139 17.44 -21.59 12.94
N CYS A 140 17.11 -21.04 11.78
CA CYS A 140 17.94 -20.08 11.08
C CYS A 140 17.13 -18.86 10.62
N LEU A 141 17.43 -17.71 11.22
CA LEU A 141 16.78 -16.43 10.91
C LEU A 141 17.28 -15.86 9.59
N ARG A 142 16.35 -15.53 8.69
CA ARG A 142 16.61 -14.88 7.40
C ARG A 142 16.24 -13.38 7.47
N THR A 143 16.57 -12.65 6.41
CA THR A 143 16.16 -11.24 6.23
C THR A 143 14.64 -11.01 6.43
N SER A 144 13.81 -12.00 6.06
CA SER A 144 12.35 -11.94 6.25
C SER A 144 11.92 -12.11 7.71
N ASN A 145 12.76 -12.69 8.57
CA ASN A 145 12.42 -12.96 9.96
C ASN A 145 12.79 -11.79 10.87
N VAL A 146 13.86 -11.05 10.54
CA VAL A 146 14.29 -9.87 11.29
C VAL A 146 13.56 -8.64 10.75
N ARG A 147 12.61 -8.13 11.54
CA ARG A 147 11.82 -6.95 11.20
C ARG A 147 12.23 -5.78 12.08
N TRP A 148 11.57 -4.64 11.89
CA TRP A 148 11.81 -3.46 12.70
C TRP A 148 11.42 -3.70 14.16
N LEU A 149 12.44 -3.88 15.00
CA LEU A 149 12.40 -4.07 16.45
C LEU A 149 11.57 -5.27 16.91
N ARG A 150 11.35 -6.25 16.02
CA ARG A 150 10.61 -7.49 16.30
C ARG A 150 11.05 -8.61 15.36
N PHE A 151 10.61 -9.82 15.65
CA PHE A 151 10.77 -10.97 14.76
C PHE A 151 9.45 -11.49 14.21
N GLU A 152 9.49 -11.98 12.97
CA GLU A 152 8.44 -12.78 12.34
C GLU A 152 8.97 -14.20 12.17
N LEU A 153 8.50 -15.13 13.01
CA LEU A 153 9.05 -16.50 13.11
C LEU A 153 8.28 -17.54 12.28
N ASP A 154 7.17 -17.13 11.65
CA ASP A 154 6.37 -18.03 10.83
C ASP A 154 7.16 -18.50 9.59
N GLY A 155 7.05 -19.79 9.27
CA GLY A 155 7.79 -20.41 8.16
C GLY A 155 9.33 -20.27 8.24
N MET A 156 9.89 -20.17 9.45
CA MET A 156 11.34 -20.06 9.64
C MET A 156 12.07 -21.32 9.18
N LYS A 157 13.20 -21.12 8.50
CA LYS A 157 14.05 -22.23 8.05
C LYS A 157 14.71 -22.95 9.21
N ARG A 158 14.87 -24.26 9.07
CA ARG A 158 15.76 -25.07 9.89
C ARG A 158 16.87 -25.67 9.04
N ILE A 159 18.10 -25.49 9.47
CA ILE A 159 19.30 -25.99 8.79
C ILE A 159 19.87 -27.22 9.50
N ALA A 160 20.69 -27.99 8.79
CA ALA A 160 21.39 -29.12 9.38
C ALA A 160 22.28 -28.67 10.57
N PRO A 161 22.28 -29.39 11.71
CA PRO A 161 23.16 -29.06 12.84
C PRO A 161 24.65 -29.06 12.49
N THR A 162 25.08 -29.89 11.53
CA THR A 162 26.45 -29.90 11.01
C THR A 162 26.80 -28.58 10.31
N LEU A 163 25.89 -28.06 9.47
CA LEU A 163 26.04 -26.75 8.82
C LEU A 163 26.03 -25.61 9.85
N SER A 164 25.19 -25.68 10.87
CA SER A 164 25.19 -24.73 11.99
C SER A 164 26.57 -24.67 12.68
N ALA A 165 27.19 -25.82 12.93
CA ALA A 165 28.50 -25.93 13.57
C ALA A 165 29.63 -25.31 12.74
N GLU A 166 29.59 -25.42 11.41
CA GLU A 166 30.54 -24.74 10.50
C GLU A 166 30.49 -23.21 10.66
N TYR A 167 29.32 -22.66 10.99
CA TYR A 167 29.09 -21.23 11.21
C TYR A 167 28.96 -20.87 12.70
N SER A 168 29.73 -21.54 13.56
CA SER A 168 29.70 -21.39 15.03
C SER A 168 29.79 -19.94 15.55
N ARG A 169 30.46 -19.05 14.81
CA ARG A 169 30.58 -17.61 15.14
C ARG A 169 29.25 -16.85 15.10
N THR A 170 28.27 -17.37 14.37
CA THR A 170 26.96 -16.78 14.12
C THR A 170 25.85 -17.42 14.96
N ILE A 171 26.20 -18.43 15.77
CA ILE A 171 25.27 -19.05 16.71
C ILE A 171 24.95 -18.02 17.80
N LEU A 172 23.66 -17.76 17.98
CA LEU A 172 23.14 -16.78 18.92
C LEU A 172 23.25 -17.27 20.37
N ARG A 173 23.53 -16.34 21.27
CA ARG A 173 23.63 -16.57 22.72
C ARG A 173 22.53 -15.88 23.52
N GLY A 174 21.74 -15.04 22.86
CA GLY A 174 20.78 -14.15 23.49
C GLY A 174 21.42 -12.82 23.89
N GLY A 175 20.69 -11.73 23.65
CA GLY A 175 21.13 -10.36 23.86
C GLY A 175 21.89 -9.73 22.70
N GLU A 176 22.11 -10.45 21.60
CA GLU A 176 22.70 -9.84 20.40
C GLU A 176 21.69 -8.98 19.63
N VAL A 177 22.18 -7.90 19.02
CA VAL A 177 21.39 -7.11 18.07
C VAL A 177 21.59 -7.70 16.68
N LEU A 178 20.50 -8.03 15.99
CA LEU A 178 20.52 -8.53 14.62
C LEU A 178 20.17 -7.39 13.67
N VAL A 179 20.90 -7.27 12.57
CA VAL A 179 20.71 -6.20 11.57
C VAL A 179 20.66 -6.81 10.19
N ASN A 180 19.61 -6.49 9.42
CA ASN A 180 19.55 -6.84 8.00
C ASN A 180 20.56 -6.00 7.24
N VAL A 181 21.55 -6.66 6.67
CA VAL A 181 22.60 -6.02 5.87
C VAL A 181 22.39 -6.17 4.37
N ARG A 182 21.50 -7.09 3.94
CA ARG A 182 21.17 -7.34 2.53
C ARG A 182 19.67 -7.64 2.40
N GLY A 183 19.08 -7.39 1.23
CA GLY A 183 17.66 -7.63 0.97
C GLY A 183 16.76 -6.47 1.43
N THR A 184 15.68 -6.76 2.17
CA THR A 184 14.84 -5.70 2.75
C THR A 184 15.63 -4.97 3.85
N LEU A 185 16.20 -3.83 3.48
CA LEU A 185 17.00 -2.98 4.36
C LEU A 185 16.17 -2.45 5.54
N GLY A 186 16.84 -2.27 6.68
CA GLY A 186 16.28 -1.65 7.88
C GLY A 186 15.75 -2.61 8.96
N GLY A 187 15.73 -3.93 8.73
CA GLY A 187 15.39 -4.88 9.79
C GLY A 187 16.43 -4.84 10.93
N VAL A 188 16.00 -4.58 12.16
CA VAL A 188 16.86 -4.54 13.35
C VAL A 188 16.09 -5.09 14.53
N ALA A 189 16.59 -6.09 15.26
CA ALA A 189 15.90 -6.61 16.44
C ALA A 189 16.89 -7.22 17.44
N VAL A 190 16.49 -7.32 18.70
CA VAL A 190 17.31 -7.94 19.76
C VAL A 190 16.93 -9.40 19.90
N ALA A 191 17.87 -10.32 19.65
CA ALA A 191 17.67 -11.75 19.86
C ALA A 191 17.50 -12.03 21.36
N GLY A 192 16.38 -12.63 21.76
CA GLY A 192 16.17 -13.03 23.16
C GLY A 192 16.86 -14.34 23.51
N HIS A 193 16.83 -14.71 24.80
CA HIS A 193 17.44 -15.95 25.28
C HIS A 193 16.77 -17.22 24.73
N GLU A 194 15.52 -17.13 24.28
CA GLU A 194 14.80 -18.20 23.59
C GLU A 194 15.43 -18.57 22.23
N MET A 195 16.25 -17.68 21.67
CA MET A 195 16.96 -17.89 20.40
C MET A 195 18.36 -18.47 20.60
N LEU A 196 18.73 -18.85 21.82
CA LEU A 196 20.02 -19.46 22.11
C LEU A 196 20.20 -20.72 21.24
N GLY A 197 21.36 -20.81 20.57
CA GLY A 197 21.69 -21.92 19.68
C GLY A 197 21.18 -21.76 18.25
N TRP A 198 20.43 -20.72 17.93
CA TRP A 198 19.94 -20.47 16.56
C TRP A 198 21.06 -19.88 15.69
N ASN A 199 20.94 -20.02 14.38
CA ASN A 199 21.81 -19.33 13.42
C ASN A 199 21.05 -18.21 12.71
N ILE A 200 21.82 -17.45 11.93
CA ILE A 200 21.32 -16.42 11.02
C ILE A 200 21.79 -16.72 9.59
N SER A 201 21.12 -16.16 8.58
CA SER A 201 21.57 -16.22 7.18
C SER A 201 22.54 -15.09 6.85
N ARG A 202 23.21 -15.16 5.69
CA ARG A 202 24.16 -14.15 5.22
C ARG A 202 23.60 -12.73 5.08
N GLU A 203 22.28 -12.59 4.98
CA GLU A 203 21.60 -11.30 4.85
C GLU A 203 21.44 -10.58 6.19
N VAL A 204 21.71 -11.27 7.30
CA VAL A 204 21.63 -10.76 8.66
C VAL A 204 23.03 -10.69 9.24
N ALA A 205 23.32 -9.64 10.01
CA ALA A 205 24.54 -9.50 10.81
C ALA A 205 24.22 -9.65 12.29
N VAL A 206 25.12 -10.28 13.03
CA VAL A 206 25.10 -10.33 14.50
C VAL A 206 25.99 -9.23 15.05
N LEU A 207 25.42 -8.39 15.91
CA LEU A 207 26.14 -7.42 16.73
C LEU A 207 26.17 -7.97 18.16
N PRO A 208 27.27 -8.63 18.56
CA PRO A 208 27.42 -9.20 19.89
C PRO A 208 27.77 -8.10 20.89
N VAL A 209 26.79 -7.29 21.26
CA VAL A 209 26.99 -6.15 22.16
C VAL A 209 27.46 -6.61 23.55
N GLU A 210 28.31 -5.80 24.16
CA GLU A 210 28.77 -5.97 25.54
C GLU A 210 27.73 -5.33 26.47
N GLN A 211 26.89 -6.17 27.10
CA GLN A 211 25.75 -5.71 27.89
C GLN A 211 26.15 -4.91 29.14
N SER A 212 27.40 -5.05 29.60
CA SER A 212 27.97 -4.20 30.65
C SER A 212 28.30 -2.77 30.20
N ILE A 213 28.24 -2.50 28.89
CA ILE A 213 28.48 -1.17 28.29
C ILE A 213 27.19 -0.61 27.69
N VAL A 214 26.36 -1.45 27.07
CA VAL A 214 25.17 -1.01 26.33
C VAL A 214 23.98 -1.96 26.49
N ASP A 215 22.79 -1.42 26.73
CA ASP A 215 21.54 -2.18 26.64
C ASP A 215 21.30 -2.57 25.16
N PRO A 216 21.12 -3.86 24.84
CA PRO A 216 20.87 -4.29 23.46
C PRO A 216 19.69 -3.59 22.77
N ARG A 217 18.64 -3.23 23.53
CA ARG A 217 17.47 -2.52 22.99
C ARG A 217 17.82 -1.09 22.64
N PHE A 218 18.63 -0.42 23.47
CA PHE A 218 19.14 0.91 23.13
C PHE A 218 20.00 0.87 21.86
N ALA A 219 20.90 -0.11 21.75
CA ALA A 219 21.70 -0.30 20.54
C ALA A 219 20.81 -0.58 19.31
N ALA A 220 19.75 -1.38 19.45
CA ALA A 220 18.79 -1.62 18.39
C ALA A 220 18.03 -0.35 17.99
N TYR A 221 17.60 0.49 18.94
CA TYR A 221 16.99 1.79 18.66
C TYR A 221 17.95 2.74 17.96
N TRP A 222 19.22 2.73 18.35
CA TRP A 222 20.26 3.53 17.70
C TRP A 222 20.40 3.15 16.22
N VAL A 223 20.60 1.86 15.93
CA VAL A 223 20.75 1.38 14.55
C VAL A 223 19.47 1.61 13.75
N ALA A 224 18.29 1.48 14.37
CA ALA A 224 17.00 1.74 13.74
C ALA A 224 16.69 3.25 13.54
N SER A 225 17.39 4.17 14.18
CA SER A 225 17.10 5.61 14.01
C SER A 225 17.33 6.10 12.57
N ASP A 226 16.63 7.16 12.18
CA ASP A 226 16.74 7.72 10.82
C ASP A 226 18.17 8.22 10.57
N ALA A 227 18.82 8.77 11.60
CA ALA A 227 20.20 9.23 11.53
C ALA A 227 21.16 8.09 11.16
N SER A 228 21.05 6.93 11.83
CA SER A 228 21.88 5.76 11.54
C SER A 228 21.57 5.16 10.17
N GLN A 229 20.30 5.02 9.81
CA GLN A 229 19.91 4.50 8.50
C GLN A 229 20.42 5.39 7.35
N LYS A 230 20.34 6.73 7.50
CA LYS A 230 20.89 7.68 6.53
C LYS A 230 22.41 7.63 6.46
N TRP A 231 23.09 7.50 7.60
CA TRP A 231 24.55 7.35 7.62
C TRP A 231 24.99 6.10 6.88
N LEU A 232 24.33 4.96 7.14
CA LEU A 232 24.62 3.69 6.48
C LEU A 232 24.33 3.72 4.97
N ALA A 233 23.22 4.34 4.56
CA ALA A 233 22.89 4.53 3.15
C ALA A 233 23.86 5.48 2.42
N GLY A 234 24.36 6.51 3.11
CA GLY A 234 25.30 7.48 2.55
C GLY A 234 26.71 6.93 2.30
N MET A 235 27.05 5.77 2.86
CA MET A 235 28.36 5.12 2.69
C MET A 235 28.42 4.19 1.47
N GLU A 236 27.33 4.04 0.71
CA GLU A 236 27.28 3.22 -0.50
C GLU A 236 28.21 3.74 -1.60
N LYS A 237 29.45 3.23 -1.64
CA LYS A 237 30.41 3.47 -2.72
C LYS A 237 29.95 2.74 -3.98
N GLY A 238 29.42 3.48 -4.95
CA GLY A 238 29.38 3.07 -6.37
C GLY A 238 28.51 1.85 -6.68
N ILE A 239 27.26 2.12 -7.06
CA ILE A 239 26.30 1.31 -7.85
C ILE A 239 26.77 -0.11 -8.23
N THR A 240 26.18 -1.13 -7.57
CA THR A 240 25.56 -2.37 -8.10
C THR A 240 25.01 -3.22 -6.93
N TYR A 241 25.50 -3.00 -5.71
CA TYR A 241 25.11 -3.77 -4.52
C TYR A 241 24.21 -2.97 -3.57
N VAL A 242 22.96 -3.42 -3.38
CA VAL A 242 22.04 -2.86 -2.39
C VAL A 242 22.27 -3.60 -1.06
N GLY A 243 23.02 -2.99 -0.13
CA GLY A 243 23.37 -3.65 1.13
C GLY A 243 24.34 -2.87 2.01
N ILE A 244 24.17 -2.98 3.32
CA ILE A 244 25.08 -2.43 4.32
C ILE A 244 26.37 -3.28 4.34
N ASN A 245 27.52 -2.63 4.17
CA ASN A 245 28.81 -3.27 4.39
C ASN A 245 29.04 -3.49 5.90
N ILE A 246 29.58 -4.65 6.28
CA ILE A 246 29.92 -4.95 7.68
C ILE A 246 30.94 -3.97 8.25
N GLU A 247 31.86 -3.48 7.43
CA GLU A 247 32.86 -2.52 7.88
C GLU A 247 32.23 -1.15 8.19
N ASP A 248 31.26 -0.71 7.37
CA ASP A 248 30.51 0.51 7.67
C ASP A 248 29.68 0.33 8.94
N LEU A 249 29.05 -0.84 9.11
CA LEU A 249 28.30 -1.15 10.33
C LEU A 249 29.18 -1.17 11.60
N ARG A 250 30.44 -1.61 11.49
CA ARG A 250 31.43 -1.53 12.59
C ARG A 250 31.79 -0.09 12.93
N ASN A 251 31.91 0.76 11.91
CA ASN A 251 32.33 2.16 12.03
C ASN A 251 31.16 3.12 12.30
N LEU A 252 29.91 2.64 12.27
CA LEU A 252 28.73 3.42 12.59
C LEU A 252 28.92 4.12 13.96
N PRO A 253 28.91 5.48 13.99
CA PRO A 253 29.03 6.22 15.23
C PRO A 253 27.82 5.99 16.13
N ILE A 254 28.07 5.81 17.42
CA ILE A 254 27.04 5.73 18.47
C ILE A 254 27.36 6.70 19.59
N ARG A 255 26.33 7.43 20.05
CA ARG A 255 26.42 8.23 21.28
C ARG A 255 25.82 7.42 22.42
N LEU A 256 26.62 7.19 23.45
CA LEU A 256 26.27 6.35 24.58
C LEU A 256 25.93 7.21 25.81
N PRO A 257 24.68 7.14 26.29
CA PRO A 257 24.33 7.54 27.64
C PRO A 257 24.93 6.58 28.68
N SER A 258 24.88 6.97 29.95
CA SER A 258 25.08 6.03 31.06
C SER A 258 24.07 4.89 31.04
N LEU A 259 24.43 3.69 31.52
CA LEU A 259 23.49 2.55 31.59
C LEU A 259 22.14 2.88 32.26
N PRO A 260 22.08 3.63 33.39
CA PRO A 260 20.80 4.03 33.97
C PRO A 260 19.95 4.91 33.04
N GLU A 261 20.58 5.78 32.24
CA GLU A 261 19.87 6.59 31.26
C GLU A 261 19.40 5.75 30.07
N GLN A 262 20.22 4.82 29.59
CA GLN A 262 19.81 3.87 28.55
C GLN A 262 18.55 3.09 28.96
N ALA A 263 18.51 2.60 30.21
CA ALA A 263 17.34 1.90 30.74
C ALA A 263 16.09 2.81 30.78
N GLU A 264 16.24 4.09 31.15
CA GLU A 264 15.12 5.04 31.13
C GLU A 264 14.66 5.37 29.70
N ILE A 265 15.58 5.53 28.75
CA ILE A 265 15.26 5.69 27.33
C ILE A 265 14.44 4.50 26.87
N VAL A 266 14.92 3.29 27.15
CA VAL A 266 14.23 2.06 26.74
C VAL A 266 12.82 2.00 27.33
N ARG A 267 12.67 2.26 28.63
CA ARG A 267 11.36 2.30 29.29
C ARG A 267 10.39 3.28 28.63
N ARG A 268 10.87 4.48 28.25
CA ARG A 268 10.03 5.50 27.58
C ARG A 268 9.66 5.09 26.15
N VAL A 269 10.61 4.57 25.38
CA VAL A 269 10.36 4.08 24.02
C VAL A 269 9.34 2.94 24.03
N GLU A 270 9.52 1.94 24.89
CA GLU A 270 8.58 0.82 25.04
C GLU A 270 7.17 1.29 25.42
N ALA A 271 7.06 2.26 26.35
CA ALA A 271 5.78 2.84 26.72
C ALA A 271 5.08 3.57 25.57
N LEU A 272 5.82 4.38 24.81
CA LEU A 272 5.29 5.12 23.65
C LEU A 272 4.92 4.17 22.50
N PHE A 273 5.70 3.12 22.29
CA PHE A 273 5.41 2.10 21.27
C PHE A 273 4.18 1.29 21.63
N THR A 274 4.02 0.92 22.91
CA THR A 274 2.81 0.27 23.42
C THR A 274 1.58 1.15 23.21
N LEU A 275 1.70 2.47 23.41
CA LEU A 275 0.62 3.42 23.10
C LEU A 275 0.28 3.42 21.61
N ALA A 276 1.29 3.42 20.74
CA ALA A 276 1.10 3.34 19.29
C ALA A 276 0.40 2.05 18.85
N ASP A 277 0.78 0.89 19.42
CA ASP A 277 0.12 -0.39 19.18
C ASP A 277 -1.37 -0.34 19.56
N ARG A 278 -1.70 0.25 20.72
CA ARG A 278 -3.10 0.42 21.16
C ARG A 278 -3.90 1.32 20.23
N ILE A 279 -3.31 2.39 19.72
CA ILE A 279 -3.95 3.30 18.76
C ILE A 279 -4.27 2.55 17.47
N GLU A 280 -3.31 1.81 16.93
CA GLU A 280 -3.47 1.03 15.70
C GLU A 280 -4.53 -0.07 15.84
N ALA A 281 -4.52 -0.81 16.96
CA ALA A 281 -5.54 -1.81 17.25
C ALA A 281 -6.95 -1.19 17.36
N ARG A 282 -7.09 -0.08 18.10
CA ARG A 282 -8.38 0.62 18.23
C ARG A 282 -8.88 1.18 16.90
N ALA A 283 -7.97 1.73 16.09
CA ALA A 283 -8.28 2.23 14.76
C ALA A 283 -8.78 1.11 13.84
N THR A 284 -8.15 -0.06 13.89
CA THR A 284 -8.56 -1.23 13.09
C THR A 284 -9.98 -1.67 13.44
N VAL A 285 -10.30 -1.79 14.74
CA VAL A 285 -11.66 -2.13 15.19
C VAL A 285 -12.67 -1.07 14.75
N ALA A 286 -12.37 0.21 14.94
CA ALA A 286 -13.25 1.31 14.56
C ALA A 286 -13.48 1.37 13.05
N ARG A 287 -12.45 1.08 12.24
CA ARG A 287 -12.56 0.95 10.78
C ARG A 287 -13.53 -0.17 10.38
N THR A 288 -13.38 -1.36 10.98
CA THR A 288 -14.29 -2.47 10.69
C THR A 288 -15.75 -2.12 11.04
N GLN A 289 -15.97 -1.39 12.14
CA GLN A 289 -17.31 -0.91 12.50
C GLN A 289 -17.85 0.13 11.50
N ALA A 290 -17.03 1.10 11.11
CA ALA A 290 -17.41 2.12 10.12
C ALA A 290 -17.77 1.51 8.76
N GLN A 291 -17.03 0.50 8.31
CA GLN A 291 -17.32 -0.24 7.08
C GLN A 291 -18.68 -0.97 7.12
N ARG A 292 -19.14 -1.39 8.32
CA ARG A 292 -20.47 -1.99 8.51
C ARG A 292 -21.61 -0.97 8.46
N LEU A 293 -21.34 0.33 8.61
CA LEU A 293 -22.39 1.35 8.56
C LEU A 293 -22.98 1.53 7.16
N THR A 294 -22.17 1.42 6.11
CA THR A 294 -22.62 1.55 4.71
C THR A 294 -23.79 0.60 4.38
N PRO A 295 -23.67 -0.73 4.55
CA PRO A 295 -24.78 -1.64 4.26
C PRO A 295 -25.98 -1.41 5.20
N LEU A 296 -25.76 -1.02 6.46
CA LEU A 296 -26.86 -0.72 7.40
C LEU A 296 -27.66 0.51 6.99
N VAL A 297 -26.98 1.60 6.58
CA VAL A 297 -27.62 2.84 6.11
C VAL A 297 -28.39 2.60 4.82
N LEU A 298 -27.82 1.85 3.87
CA LEU A 298 -28.52 1.45 2.65
C LEU A 298 -29.76 0.60 2.97
N ALA A 299 -29.63 -0.38 3.88
CA ALA A 299 -30.75 -1.22 4.26
C ALA A 299 -31.86 -0.43 4.97
N LYS A 300 -31.51 0.57 5.81
CA LYS A 300 -32.49 1.49 6.42
C LYS A 300 -33.21 2.35 5.37
N ALA A 301 -32.49 2.86 4.37
CA ALA A 301 -33.11 3.62 3.27
C ALA A 301 -34.16 2.81 2.53
N PHE A 302 -33.81 1.59 2.10
CA PHE A 302 -34.70 0.77 1.27
C PHE A 302 -35.71 -0.07 2.07
N ARG A 303 -35.72 0.05 3.41
CA ARG A 303 -36.85 -0.38 4.27
C ARG A 303 -37.82 0.75 4.62
N GLY A 304 -37.55 1.99 4.20
CA GLY A 304 -38.38 3.15 4.53
C GLY A 304 -38.14 3.68 5.95
N GLU A 305 -37.01 3.34 6.58
CA GLU A 305 -36.66 3.75 7.95
C GLU A 305 -35.76 4.99 7.98
N LEU A 306 -35.24 5.46 6.84
CA LEU A 306 -34.26 6.55 6.78
C LEU A 306 -34.91 7.92 6.57
N ALA A 307 -35.85 8.00 5.64
CA ALA A 307 -36.66 9.19 5.39
C ALA A 307 -38.10 8.86 5.75
N LEU A 308 -38.70 9.62 6.68
CA LEU A 308 -40.14 9.52 6.92
C LEU A 308 -40.89 9.96 5.64
N GLN A 309 -41.91 9.19 5.28
CA GLN A 309 -42.81 9.55 4.19
C GLN A 309 -43.60 10.80 4.59
N ASP A 310 -43.63 11.79 3.69
CA ASP A 310 -44.48 12.96 3.87
C ASP A 310 -45.92 12.57 3.47
N PRO A 311 -46.93 12.71 4.35
CA PRO A 311 -48.32 12.43 4.00
C PRO A 311 -48.85 13.22 2.80
N ALA A 312 -48.21 14.33 2.43
CA ALA A 312 -48.55 15.14 1.27
C ALA A 312 -47.96 14.61 -0.06
N ASP A 313 -47.06 13.62 -0.03
CA ASP A 313 -46.47 13.06 -1.23
C ASP A 313 -47.46 12.21 -2.02
N ALA A 314 -47.47 12.37 -3.35
CA ALA A 314 -48.21 11.48 -4.24
C ALA A 314 -47.69 10.03 -4.11
N PRO A 315 -48.57 9.02 -4.05
CA PRO A 315 -48.15 7.63 -3.86
C PRO A 315 -47.35 7.10 -5.06
N ALA A 316 -46.48 6.11 -4.82
CA ALA A 316 -45.63 5.50 -5.86
C ALA A 316 -46.44 4.87 -7.01
N SER A 317 -47.70 4.47 -6.78
CA SER A 317 -48.62 3.98 -7.81
C SER A 317 -48.85 5.01 -8.92
N VAL A 318 -49.05 6.29 -8.55
CA VAL A 318 -49.23 7.40 -9.51
C VAL A 318 -47.95 7.64 -10.34
N LEU A 319 -46.79 7.32 -9.77
CA LEU A 319 -45.52 7.38 -10.48
C LEU A 319 -45.37 6.22 -11.48
N LEU A 320 -45.72 5.00 -11.07
CA LEU A 320 -45.73 3.82 -11.95
C LEU A 320 -46.66 4.03 -13.15
N GLU A 321 -47.85 4.58 -12.91
CA GLU A 321 -48.80 4.91 -13.97
C GLU A 321 -48.21 5.92 -14.97
N ARG A 322 -47.55 6.99 -14.48
CA ARG A 322 -46.86 7.96 -15.36
C ARG A 322 -45.78 7.30 -16.22
N ILE A 323 -44.94 6.46 -15.62
CA ILE A 323 -43.89 5.74 -16.34
C ILE A 323 -44.50 4.79 -17.37
N ALA A 324 -45.58 4.08 -17.03
CA ALA A 324 -46.27 3.19 -17.94
C ALA A 324 -46.86 3.96 -19.14
N SER A 325 -47.55 5.07 -18.88
CA SER A 325 -48.12 5.95 -19.93
C SER A 325 -47.05 6.50 -20.87
N GLN A 326 -45.88 6.87 -20.35
CA GLN A 326 -44.76 7.33 -21.17
C GLN A 326 -44.10 6.24 -22.00
N ARG A 327 -44.08 4.99 -21.54
CA ARG A 327 -43.58 3.85 -22.31
C ARG A 327 -44.53 3.45 -23.44
N THR A 328 -45.83 3.67 -23.27
CA THR A 328 -46.85 3.44 -24.31
C THR A 328 -47.04 4.62 -25.26
N ALA A 329 -46.55 5.81 -24.92
CA ALA A 329 -46.59 6.97 -25.80
C ALA A 329 -45.69 6.71 -27.02
N PRO A 330 -46.17 6.93 -28.26
CA PRO A 330 -45.35 6.71 -29.45
C PRO A 330 -44.14 7.64 -29.39
N ILE A 331 -42.94 7.05 -29.43
CA ILE A 331 -41.69 7.80 -29.62
C ILE A 331 -41.87 8.60 -30.91
N ALA A 332 -41.93 9.93 -30.80
CA ALA A 332 -41.94 10.80 -31.96
C ALA A 332 -40.71 10.46 -32.81
N LYS A 333 -40.96 9.89 -34.00
CA LYS A 333 -39.93 9.50 -34.97
C LYS A 333 -38.99 10.69 -35.16
N LYS A 334 -37.74 10.58 -34.70
CA LYS A 334 -36.65 11.44 -35.19
C LYS A 334 -36.65 11.27 -36.72
N GLN A 335 -36.87 12.38 -37.41
CA GLN A 335 -36.95 12.44 -38.86
C GLN A 335 -35.76 11.71 -39.49
N SER A 336 -36.08 10.74 -40.35
CA SER A 336 -35.13 10.09 -41.23
C SER A 336 -34.48 11.14 -42.13
N LYS A 337 -33.18 11.40 -41.96
CA LYS A 337 -32.40 12.07 -42.98
C LYS A 337 -31.85 11.05 -43.98
N THR A 338 -32.35 11.19 -45.21
CA THR A 338 -31.76 10.85 -46.51
C THR A 338 -31.45 9.39 -46.85
N THR A 339 -32.19 8.91 -47.85
CA THR A 339 -31.95 7.76 -48.71
C THR A 339 -30.50 7.72 -49.18
N ARG A 340 -29.77 6.69 -48.77
CA ARG A 340 -28.41 6.41 -49.27
C ARG A 340 -28.53 5.64 -50.58
N GLN A 341 -28.05 6.24 -51.68
CA GLN A 341 -27.89 5.56 -52.96
C GLN A 341 -27.14 4.23 -52.80
N VAL A 342 -27.66 3.19 -53.45
CA VAL A 342 -27.01 1.88 -53.56
C VAL A 342 -25.70 2.06 -54.29
N ARG A 343 -24.58 1.86 -53.58
CA ARG A 343 -23.25 1.76 -54.16
C ARG A 343 -22.92 0.28 -54.33
N ALA A 344 -22.45 -0.08 -55.53
CA ALA A 344 -22.17 -1.45 -55.97
C ALA A 344 -21.32 -2.27 -54.97
N SER A 345 -21.57 -3.58 -54.97
CA SER A 345 -20.85 -4.60 -54.20
C SER A 345 -19.34 -4.49 -54.39
N ARG A 346 -18.61 -4.19 -53.31
CA ARG A 346 -17.15 -4.29 -53.27
C ARG A 346 -16.77 -5.75 -53.05
N ALA A 347 -15.83 -6.24 -53.86
CA ALA A 347 -15.16 -7.54 -53.69
C ALA A 347 -14.57 -7.71 -52.27
N PRO A 348 -14.36 -8.95 -51.79
CA PRO A 348 -13.99 -9.21 -50.42
C PRO A 348 -12.63 -8.57 -50.14
N LYS A 349 -12.57 -7.63 -49.20
CA LYS A 349 -11.30 -7.23 -48.59
C LYS A 349 -10.90 -8.32 -47.61
N GLU A 350 -9.67 -8.79 -47.76
CA GLU A 350 -9.03 -9.77 -46.90
C GLU A 350 -9.29 -9.51 -45.41
N ALA A 351 -9.48 -10.62 -44.70
CA ALA A 351 -9.72 -10.66 -43.27
C ALA A 351 -8.65 -9.84 -42.52
N VAL A 352 -9.08 -8.72 -41.93
CA VAL A 352 -8.28 -8.10 -40.87
C VAL A 352 -8.44 -9.00 -39.66
N ALA A 353 -7.44 -9.85 -39.47
CA ALA A 353 -7.28 -10.68 -38.29
C ALA A 353 -7.47 -9.82 -37.04
N VAL A 354 -8.35 -10.32 -36.16
CA VAL A 354 -8.40 -9.94 -34.75
C VAL A 354 -6.99 -10.03 -34.21
N THR A 355 -6.35 -8.88 -33.97
CA THR A 355 -5.04 -8.87 -33.31
C THR A 355 -5.27 -9.28 -31.86
N LYS A 356 -4.82 -10.50 -31.57
CA LYS A 356 -4.58 -11.05 -30.24
C LYS A 356 -4.01 -9.99 -29.29
N SER A 357 -4.35 -10.11 -28.01
CA SER A 357 -3.67 -9.50 -26.88
C SER A 357 -2.17 -9.35 -27.16
N ARG A 358 -1.69 -8.10 -27.19
CA ARG A 358 -0.27 -7.79 -27.32
C ARG A 358 0.42 -8.22 -26.02
N GLN A 359 1.23 -9.27 -26.10
CA GLN A 359 2.18 -9.65 -25.06
C GLN A 359 3.33 -8.63 -25.02
N ASP A 360 4.02 -8.58 -23.87
CA ASP A 360 5.00 -7.59 -23.36
C ASP A 360 6.14 -7.06 -24.27
N GLU A 361 6.24 -7.44 -25.54
CA GLU A 361 7.41 -7.13 -26.39
C GLU A 361 7.27 -5.89 -27.30
N ASP A 362 6.09 -5.28 -27.46
CA ASP A 362 5.86 -4.25 -28.50
C ASP A 362 5.88 -2.78 -28.03
N VAL A 363 6.30 -2.48 -26.79
CA VAL A 363 6.33 -1.07 -26.26
C VAL A 363 7.55 -0.28 -26.76
N LYS A 364 8.36 -0.84 -27.66
CA LYS A 364 9.57 -0.18 -28.20
C LYS A 364 9.64 -0.37 -29.70
N GLY A 365 9.41 0.70 -30.47
CA GLY A 365 9.64 0.66 -31.91
C GLY A 365 8.87 1.69 -32.75
N LYS A 366 7.82 2.32 -32.23
CA LYS A 366 7.07 3.39 -32.93
C LYS A 366 6.67 4.51 -31.97
N PRO A 367 6.71 5.79 -32.41
CA PRO A 367 6.36 6.94 -31.58
C PRO A 367 4.83 7.15 -31.51
N TYR A 368 4.16 6.23 -30.81
CA TYR A 368 2.70 6.16 -30.68
C TYR A 368 2.08 7.36 -29.94
N LEU A 369 2.68 7.76 -28.81
CA LEU A 369 2.20 8.88 -28.01
C LEU A 369 2.52 10.23 -28.67
N ALA A 370 3.68 10.35 -29.32
CA ALA A 370 4.04 11.54 -30.10
C ALA A 370 3.09 11.74 -31.30
N ASP A 371 2.66 10.68 -31.97
CA ASP A 371 1.66 10.77 -33.06
C ASP A 371 0.29 11.22 -32.53
N HIS A 372 -0.10 10.80 -31.32
CA HIS A 372 -1.30 11.33 -30.67
C HIS A 372 -1.17 12.81 -30.29
N LEU A 373 -0.02 13.23 -29.77
CA LEU A 373 0.27 14.65 -29.49
C LEU A 373 0.22 15.50 -30.77
N ARG A 374 0.77 15.01 -31.90
CA ARG A 374 0.70 15.70 -33.20
C ARG A 374 -0.73 15.88 -33.70
N ARG A 375 -1.62 14.92 -33.43
CA ARG A 375 -3.05 15.03 -33.78
C ARG A 375 -3.81 16.01 -32.89
N LEU A 376 -3.38 16.16 -31.64
CA LEU A 376 -3.98 17.10 -30.70
C LEU A 376 -3.55 18.55 -30.99
N GLY A 377 -2.37 18.74 -31.59
CA GLY A 377 -1.92 20.04 -32.11
C GLY A 377 -1.61 21.11 -31.06
N SER A 378 -1.61 20.74 -29.77
CA SER A 378 -1.26 21.62 -28.65
C SER A 378 -0.57 20.84 -27.53
N PRO A 379 0.30 21.51 -26.74
CA PRO A 379 0.93 20.92 -25.56
C PRO A 379 -0.14 20.46 -24.56
N THR A 380 0.01 19.25 -24.01
CA THR A 380 -1.02 18.69 -23.12
C THR A 380 -0.42 18.02 -21.89
N THR A 381 -1.21 17.83 -20.84
CA THR A 381 -0.74 17.16 -19.63
C THR A 381 -0.66 15.64 -19.83
N ALA A 382 0.17 14.95 -19.05
CA ALA A 382 0.26 13.49 -19.10
C ALA A 382 -1.10 12.81 -18.86
N GLU A 383 -1.96 13.39 -18.01
CA GLU A 383 -3.31 12.88 -17.76
C GLU A 383 -4.25 13.02 -18.97
N ALA A 384 -4.15 14.12 -19.70
CA ALA A 384 -4.95 14.35 -20.91
C ALA A 384 -4.49 13.43 -22.05
N LEU A 385 -3.17 13.26 -22.20
CA LEU A 385 -2.59 12.34 -23.18
C LEU A 385 -2.94 10.88 -22.85
N PHE A 386 -2.92 10.50 -21.58
CA PHE A 386 -3.32 9.16 -21.13
C PHE A 386 -4.75 8.83 -21.55
N LYS A 387 -5.70 9.74 -21.27
CA LYS A 387 -7.11 9.58 -21.66
C LYS A 387 -7.31 9.46 -23.17
N ALA A 388 -6.48 10.14 -23.96
CA ALA A 388 -6.57 10.11 -25.43
C ALA A 388 -5.89 8.88 -26.06
N SER A 389 -4.97 8.22 -25.36
CA SER A 389 -4.18 7.09 -25.87
C SER A 389 -4.89 5.73 -25.75
N GLU A 390 -5.94 5.62 -24.93
CA GLU A 390 -6.65 4.37 -24.62
C GLU A 390 -5.74 3.20 -24.15
N LEU A 391 -4.51 3.51 -23.70
CA LEU A 391 -3.57 2.51 -23.18
C LEU A 391 -3.89 2.13 -21.73
N PRO A 392 -3.59 0.89 -21.31
CA PRO A 392 -3.50 0.55 -19.90
C PRO A 392 -2.46 1.43 -19.18
N ILE A 393 -2.70 1.78 -17.92
CA ILE A 393 -1.84 2.73 -17.17
C ILE A 393 -0.36 2.31 -17.12
N ALA A 394 -0.09 1.01 -16.97
CA ALA A 394 1.27 0.48 -16.93
C ALA A 394 1.99 0.63 -18.29
N ASP A 395 1.27 0.43 -19.39
CA ASP A 395 1.83 0.51 -20.74
C ASP A 395 2.00 1.97 -21.19
N PHE A 396 1.10 2.85 -20.75
CA PHE A 396 1.21 4.28 -20.97
C PHE A 396 2.52 4.85 -20.40
N TYR A 397 2.84 4.57 -19.13
CA TYR A 397 4.07 5.09 -18.53
C TYR A 397 5.34 4.45 -19.10
N LYS A 398 5.29 3.16 -19.49
CA LYS A 398 6.41 2.49 -20.18
C LYS A 398 6.67 3.14 -21.55
N GLN A 399 5.62 3.39 -22.34
CA GLN A 399 5.71 4.02 -23.66
C GLN A 399 6.17 5.48 -23.55
N LEU A 400 5.62 6.24 -22.59
CA LEU A 400 5.99 7.63 -22.35
C LEU A 400 7.46 7.77 -21.96
N ALA A 401 7.94 6.94 -21.02
CA ALA A 401 9.35 6.95 -20.61
C ALA A 401 10.29 6.60 -21.77
N TRP A 402 9.88 5.67 -22.65
CA TRP A 402 10.65 5.32 -23.83
C TRP A 402 10.67 6.45 -24.87
N GLU A 403 9.52 7.03 -25.21
CA GLU A 403 9.45 8.12 -26.22
C GLU A 403 10.14 9.41 -25.76
N VAL A 404 10.13 9.72 -24.46
CA VAL A 404 10.92 10.80 -23.88
C VAL A 404 12.42 10.49 -23.96
N ALA A 405 12.83 9.25 -23.63
CA ALA A 405 14.23 8.84 -23.73
C ALA A 405 14.75 8.80 -25.18
N GLN A 406 13.88 8.59 -26.17
CA GLN A 406 14.21 8.64 -27.60
C GLN A 406 14.05 10.04 -28.23
N GLY A 407 13.66 11.04 -27.44
CA GLY A 407 13.49 12.42 -27.92
C GLY A 407 12.29 12.64 -28.85
N HIS A 408 11.31 11.73 -28.88
CA HIS A 408 10.07 11.91 -29.63
C HIS A 408 9.07 12.83 -28.91
N ILE A 409 9.17 12.91 -27.58
CA ILE A 409 8.35 13.77 -26.71
C ILE A 409 9.27 14.62 -25.83
N ALA A 410 9.02 15.92 -25.79
CA ALA A 410 9.64 16.85 -24.86
C ALA A 410 8.79 16.96 -23.58
N ASP A 411 9.42 16.79 -22.42
CA ASP A 411 8.79 16.97 -21.11
C ASP A 411 9.14 18.37 -20.56
N GLY A 412 8.14 19.25 -20.53
CA GLY A 412 8.23 20.61 -19.97
C GLY A 412 7.91 20.67 -18.48
N GLY A 413 7.88 19.53 -17.77
CA GLY A 413 7.57 19.41 -16.34
C GLY A 413 6.07 19.41 -16.03
N THR A 414 5.28 20.27 -16.69
CA THR A 414 3.81 20.31 -16.58
C THR A 414 3.08 19.93 -17.86
N THR A 415 3.74 19.98 -19.01
CA THR A 415 3.15 19.74 -20.34
C THR A 415 4.09 18.91 -21.21
N LEU A 416 3.51 18.08 -22.06
CA LEU A 416 4.18 17.21 -23.03
C LEU A 416 3.97 17.76 -24.45
N GLU A 417 5.04 17.80 -25.24
CA GLU A 417 5.02 18.26 -26.63
C GLU A 417 5.67 17.23 -27.57
N ALA A 418 5.12 17.04 -28.77
CA ALA A 418 5.75 16.16 -29.75
C ALA A 418 6.95 16.86 -30.38
N HIS A 419 8.12 16.24 -30.34
CA HIS A 419 9.30 16.76 -31.02
C HIS A 419 9.26 16.39 -32.51
N HIS A 420 9.73 17.31 -33.36
CA HIS A 420 10.06 16.99 -34.74
C HIS A 420 11.37 16.20 -34.73
N ALA A 421 11.30 14.89 -34.99
CA ALA A 421 12.46 14.17 -35.47
C ALA A 421 12.68 14.61 -36.92
N VAL A 422 13.78 15.34 -37.17
CA VAL A 422 14.34 15.46 -38.52
C VAL A 422 14.76 14.04 -38.92
N GLY A 423 14.32 13.62 -40.12
CA GLY A 423 14.65 12.30 -40.67
C GLY A 423 16.15 12.07 -40.85
#